data_AF-A0A8J6IHS2-F1
#
_entry.id   AF-A0A8J6IHS2-F1
#
_cell.length_a   1.000
_cell.length_b   1.000
_cell.length_c   1.000
_cell.angle_alpha   90.00
_cell.angle_beta   90.00
_cell.angle_gamma   90.00
#
_symmetry.space_group_name_H-M   'P 1'
#
loop_
_entity.id
_entity.type
_entity.pdbx_description
1 polymer ?
#
loop_
_entity_poly.entity_id
_entity_poly.type
_entity_poly.pdbx_seq_one_letter_code
_entity_poly.pdbx_strand_id
1 'polypeptide(L)'
;MKDVLVVVPVRNGEEDELFGETVNQFVEQNQDNAEDAPFMMVKSEYRSGELFKTVIFEDSRPASQFQSLWRRQRRKLAASGH
;
A
#
# COMPACT_ATOMS: atom_id res chain seq x y z
N MET A 1 0.67 18.31 -12.00
CA MET A 1 0.37 17.13 -11.16
C MET A 1 1.15 17.22 -9.87
N LYS A 2 0.57 16.83 -8.75
CA LYS A 2 1.25 16.77 -7.46
C LYS A 2 1.15 15.32 -6.97
N ASP A 3 2.30 14.72 -6.72
CA ASP A 3 2.36 13.35 -6.23
C ASP A 3 1.57 13.20 -4.93
N VAL A 4 0.80 12.13 -4.83
CA VAL A 4 0.03 11.75 -3.65
C VAL A 4 0.76 10.62 -2.94
N LEU A 5 1.12 10.88 -1.68
CA LEU A 5 1.92 9.97 -0.87
C LEU A 5 1.06 9.25 0.17
N VAL A 6 1.09 7.92 0.17
CA VAL A 6 0.51 7.07 1.20
C VAL A 6 1.65 6.47 2.01
N VAL A 7 1.90 7.04 3.19
CA VAL A 7 2.94 6.56 4.10
C VAL A 7 2.32 5.62 5.13
N VAL A 8 2.87 4.42 5.25
CA VAL A 8 2.38 3.40 6.19
C VAL A 8 3.53 2.83 7.01
N PRO A 9 3.39 2.75 8.34
CA PRO A 9 4.34 2.00 9.17
C PRO A 9 4.15 0.50 8.92
N VAL A 10 5.25 -0.23 8.86
CA VAL A 10 5.31 -1.69 8.75
C VAL A 10 6.15 -2.19 9.93
N ARG A 11 5.47 -2.80 10.91
CA ARG A 11 6.02 -2.99 12.27
C ARG A 11 6.74 -4.32 12.48
N ASN A 12 6.42 -5.33 11.69
CA ASN A 12 6.95 -6.69 11.82
C ASN A 12 6.99 -7.41 10.46
N GLY A 13 7.50 -8.63 10.43
CA GLY A 13 7.55 -9.45 9.20
C GLY A 13 6.17 -9.73 8.61
N GLU A 14 5.16 -10.00 9.44
CA GLU A 14 3.78 -10.23 8.99
C GLU A 14 3.18 -8.99 8.29
N GLU A 15 3.42 -7.79 8.79
CA GLU A 15 2.97 -6.56 8.14
C GLU A 15 3.73 -6.28 6.83
N ASP A 16 4.98 -6.74 6.69
CA ASP A 16 5.77 -6.59 5.45
C ASP A 16 5.25 -7.54 4.36
N GLU A 17 4.95 -8.79 4.73
CA GLU A 17 4.28 -9.76 3.85
C GLU A 17 2.89 -9.26 3.44
N LEU A 18 2.07 -8.82 4.40
CA LEU A 18 0.75 -8.25 4.15
C LEU A 18 0.80 -7.01 3.24
N PHE A 19 1.85 -6.20 3.38
CA PHE A 19 2.07 -5.05 2.50
C PHE A 19 2.35 -5.51 1.06
N GLY A 20 3.20 -6.52 0.87
CA GLY A 20 3.45 -7.13 -0.44
C GLY A 20 2.17 -7.69 -1.08
N GLU A 21 1.36 -8.41 -0.32
CA GLU A 21 0.06 -8.91 -0.77
C GLU A 21 -0.91 -7.78 -1.15
N THR A 22 -0.92 -6.70 -0.36
CA THR A 22 -1.74 -5.52 -0.62
C THR A 22 -1.35 -4.85 -1.95
N VAL A 23 -0.05 -4.76 -2.24
CA VAL A 23 0.47 -4.23 -3.51
C VAL A 23 0.04 -5.13 -4.68
N ASN A 24 0.23 -6.44 -4.57
CA ASN A 24 -0.15 -7.38 -5.64
C ASN A 24 -1.65 -7.30 -5.93
N GLN A 25 -2.48 -7.33 -4.88
CA GLN A 25 -3.92 -7.21 -5.01
C GLN A 25 -4.35 -5.86 -5.62
N PHE A 26 -3.66 -4.77 -5.27
CA PHE A 26 -3.93 -3.47 -5.88
C PHE A 26 -3.60 -3.48 -7.38
N VAL A 27 -2.48 -4.08 -7.77
CA VAL A 27 -2.10 -4.21 -9.18
C VAL A 27 -3.12 -5.05 -9.95
N GLU A 28 -3.51 -6.22 -9.43
CA GLU A 28 -4.53 -7.09 -10.04
C GLU A 28 -5.86 -6.36 -10.25
N GLN A 29 -6.31 -5.55 -9.27
CA GLN A 29 -7.55 -4.78 -9.38
C GLN A 29 -7.52 -3.67 -10.45
N ASN A 30 -6.33 -3.29 -10.91
CA ASN A 30 -6.13 -2.23 -11.90
C ASN A 30 -5.52 -2.75 -13.21
N GLN A 31 -5.30 -4.06 -13.36
CA GLN A 31 -4.71 -4.67 -14.56
C GLN A 31 -5.64 -4.62 -15.78
N ASP A 32 -6.96 -4.66 -15.57
CA ASP A 32 -7.94 -4.70 -16.68
C ASP A 32 -8.00 -3.41 -17.51
N ASN A 33 -7.42 -2.30 -17.02
CA ASN A 33 -7.30 -1.04 -17.74
C ASN A 33 -5.83 -0.71 -18.02
N ALA A 34 -5.16 -1.50 -18.86
CA ALA A 34 -3.73 -1.32 -19.13
C ALA A 34 -3.34 0.07 -19.65
N GLU A 35 -4.25 0.78 -20.35
CA GLU A 35 -4.03 2.15 -20.82
C GLU A 35 -4.19 3.20 -19.70
N ASP A 36 -4.96 2.90 -18.64
CA ASP A 36 -5.22 3.77 -17.48
C ASP A 36 -4.62 3.20 -16.18
N ALA A 37 -3.67 2.26 -16.29
CA ALA A 37 -3.07 1.62 -15.13
C ALA A 37 -2.35 2.69 -14.30
N PRO A 38 -2.70 2.87 -13.01
CA PRO A 38 -2.15 3.95 -12.21
C PRO A 38 -0.64 3.76 -12.04
N PHE A 39 0.13 4.80 -12.35
CA PHE A 39 1.54 4.83 -11.98
C PHE A 39 1.67 4.75 -10.45
N MET A 40 2.46 3.78 -10.00
CA MET A 40 2.71 3.53 -8.58
C MET A 40 4.18 3.28 -8.34
N MET A 41 4.77 4.03 -7.40
CA MET A 41 6.13 3.80 -6.92
C MET A 41 6.12 3.48 -5.44
N VAL A 42 6.90 2.49 -5.01
CA VAL A 42 7.05 2.13 -3.60
C VAL A 42 8.46 2.46 -3.15
N LYS A 43 8.56 3.28 -2.10
CA LYS A 43 9.81 3.58 -1.41
C LYS A 43 9.79 2.95 -0.02
N SER A 44 10.86 2.25 0.33
CA SER A 44 11.08 1.77 1.70
C SER A 44 12.09 2.67 2.39
N GLU A 45 11.81 3.06 3.63
CA GLU A 45 12.69 3.90 4.43
C GLU A 45 12.63 3.51 5.91
N TYR A 46 13.78 3.54 6.57
CA TYR A 46 13.85 3.36 8.02
C TYR A 46 13.86 4.73 8.70
N ARG A 47 12.96 4.94 9.65
CA ARG A 47 12.87 6.16 10.46
C ARG A 47 12.91 5.77 11.93
N SER A 48 13.93 6.21 12.65
CA SER A 48 14.11 5.90 14.08
C SER A 48 14.04 4.40 14.40
N GLY A 49 14.55 3.54 13.50
CA GLY A 49 14.54 2.08 13.67
C GLY A 49 13.26 1.38 13.20
N GLU A 50 12.22 2.12 12.81
CA GLU A 50 10.97 1.56 12.27
C GLU A 50 10.98 1.60 10.74
N LEU A 51 10.47 0.54 10.10
CA LEU A 51 10.30 0.48 8.65
C LEU A 51 9.00 1.20 8.24
N PHE A 52 9.13 2.11 7.28
CA PHE A 52 8.03 2.76 6.61
C PHE A 52 8.03 2.41 5.12
N LYS A 53 6.84 2.14 4.59
CA LYS A 53 6.59 2.07 3.15
C LYS A 53 5.85 3.33 2.73
N THR A 54 6.38 4.02 1.73
CA THR A 54 5.76 5.18 1.11
C THR A 54 5.35 4.77 -0.29
N VAL A 55 4.04 4.77 -0.55
CA VAL A 55 3.48 4.51 -1.89
C VAL A 55 3.11 5.84 -2.53
N ILE A 56 3.59 6.05 -3.75
CA ILE A 56 3.53 7.31 -4.48
C ILE A 56 2.63 7.10 -5.69
N PHE A 57 1.65 7.98 -5.86
CA PHE A 57 0.68 7.98 -6.96
C PHE A 57 0.64 9.34 -7.65
N GLU A 58 0.26 9.35 -8.93
CA GLU A 58 0.07 10.61 -9.69
C GLU A 58 -1.29 11.28 -9.41
N ASP A 59 -2.27 10.52 -8.90
CA ASP A 59 -3.63 10.97 -8.58
C ASP A 59 -4.10 10.49 -7.19
N SER A 60 -4.97 11.27 -6.57
CA SER A 60 -5.67 11.00 -5.32
C SER A 60 -6.58 9.75 -5.33
N ARG A 61 -7.17 9.39 -6.47
CA ARG A 61 -8.08 8.25 -6.60
C ARG A 61 -7.38 6.92 -6.30
N PRO A 62 -6.30 6.53 -7.00
CA PRO A 62 -5.58 5.28 -6.70
C PRO A 62 -4.98 5.29 -5.30
N ALA A 63 -4.51 6.44 -4.81
CA ALA A 63 -4.02 6.58 -3.43
C ALA A 63 -5.10 6.24 -2.39
N SER A 64 -6.32 6.75 -2.57
CA SER A 64 -7.45 6.50 -1.67
C SER A 64 -7.90 5.04 -1.69
N GLN A 65 -7.85 4.41 -2.87
CA GLN A 65 -8.15 2.98 -3.04
C GLN A 65 -7.11 2.12 -2.32
N PHE A 66 -5.82 2.37 -2.56
CA PHE A 66 -4.72 1.66 -1.90
C PHE A 66 -4.79 1.81 -0.37
N GLN A 67 -4.99 3.03 0.13
CA GLN A 67 -5.10 3.27 1.57
C GLN A 67 -6.28 2.52 2.20
N SER A 68 -7.40 2.42 1.49
CA SER A 68 -8.57 1.68 1.96
C SER A 68 -8.34 0.17 1.94
N LEU A 69 -7.64 -0.33 0.92
CA LEU A 69 -7.23 -1.73 0.82
C LEU A 69 -6.31 -2.12 1.98
N TRP A 70 -5.26 -1.32 2.22
CA TRP A 70 -4.32 -1.52 3.31
C TRP A 70 -5.00 -1.54 4.69
N ARG A 71 -5.87 -0.56 4.98
CA ARG A 71 -6.64 -0.53 6.23
C ARG A 71 -7.55 -1.74 6.39
N ARG A 72 -8.11 -2.28 5.30
CA ARG A 72 -8.92 -3.50 5.33
C ARG A 72 -8.06 -4.72 5.66
N GLN A 73 -6.92 -4.87 5.01
CA GLN A 73 -6.03 -6.00 5.24
C GLN A 73 -5.46 -6.02 6.66
N ARG A 74 -4.99 -4.86 7.18
CA ARG A 74 -4.52 -4.77 8.57
C ARG A 74 -5.58 -5.13 9.60
N ARG A 75 -6.84 -4.74 9.37
CA ARG A 75 -7.95 -5.10 10.26
C ARG A 75 -8.21 -6.60 10.27
N LYS A 76 -8.05 -7.28 9.14
CA LYS A 76 -8.15 -8.74 9.07
C LYS A 76 -7.03 -9.41 9.86
N LEU A 77 -5.78 -8.97 9.65
CA LEU A 77 -4.62 -9.49 10.41
C LEU A 77 -4.84 -9.34 11.93
N ALA A 78 -5.28 -8.16 12.38
CA ALA A 78 -5.58 -7.93 13.79
C ALA A 78 -6.74 -8.79 14.33
N ALA A 79 -7.72 -9.12 13.49
CA ALA A 79 -8.86 -9.97 13.87
C ALA A 79 -8.53 -11.48 13.86
N SER A 80 -7.51 -11.89 13.10
CA SER A 80 -7.03 -13.28 13.02
C SER A 80 -6.09 -13.68 14.16
N GLY A 81 -5.69 -12.72 15.01
CA GLY A 81 -4.86 -12.95 16.20
C GLY A 81 -5.64 -13.18 17.50
N HIS A 82 -6.73 -13.96 17.48
CA HIS A 82 -7.42 -14.48 18.67
C HIS A 82 -7.56 -15.99 18.61
#